data_AF-A0A0G1H3M3-F1
#
_entry.id   AF-A0A0G1H3M3-F1
#
_cell.length_a   1.000
_cell.length_b   1.000
_cell.length_c   1.000
_cell.angle_alpha   90.00
_cell.angle_beta   90.00
_cell.angle_gamma   90.00
#
_symmetry.space_group_name_H-M   'P 1'
#
loop_
_entity.id
_entity.type
_entity.pdbx_description
1 polymer ?
#
loop_
_entity_poly.entity_id
_entity_poly.type
_entity_poly.pdbx_seq_one_letter_code
_entity_poly.pdbx_strand_id
1 'polypeptide(L)'
;MRYNKSMGNKILSLLALSAIGFGVGYILTNSTQFNICIANKVVTDAACINFYERVGDPLFYGMGALTIVFLILLFLPQAFPAWKKFAIWFIPLATLLFIFYPDPGSGDYFSPYPEQVFRWVSGLYVLVSLIIVTRSVIRGRIQKP
;
A
#
# COMPACT_ATOMS: atom_id res chain seq x y z
N MET A 1 -30.45 1.54 -2.05
CA MET A 1 -29.16 2.25 -1.83
C MET A 1 -29.06 3.29 -2.92
N ARG A 2 -28.91 4.58 -2.61
CA ARG A 2 -28.71 5.59 -3.67
C ARG A 2 -27.23 5.56 -4.04
N TYR A 3 -26.90 4.90 -5.15
CA TYR A 3 -25.54 4.87 -5.69
C TYR A 3 -25.09 6.32 -5.97
N ASN A 4 -24.13 6.81 -5.20
CA ASN A 4 -23.55 8.12 -5.45
C ASN A 4 -22.48 7.98 -6.55
N LYS A 5 -22.90 8.21 -7.79
CA LYS A 5 -22.06 8.11 -8.99
C LYS A 5 -20.76 8.92 -8.87
N SER A 6 -20.79 10.08 -8.20
CA SER A 6 -19.60 10.91 -7.97
C SER A 6 -18.58 10.22 -7.05
N MET A 7 -19.05 9.53 -6.01
CA MET A 7 -18.17 8.82 -5.07
C MET A 7 -17.56 7.56 -5.69
N GLY A 8 -18.34 6.82 -6.48
CA GLY A 8 -17.83 5.67 -7.24
C GLY A 8 -16.70 6.04 -8.20
N ASN A 9 -16.86 7.14 -8.97
CA ASN A 9 -15.81 7.61 -9.88
C ASN A 9 -14.52 8.01 -9.16
N LYS A 10 -14.63 8.62 -7.96
CA LYS A 10 -13.47 8.97 -7.13
C LYS A 10 -12.72 7.72 -6.66
N ILE A 11 -13.44 6.72 -6.17
CA ILE A 11 -12.85 5.44 -5.72
C ILE A 11 -12.18 4.74 -6.90
N LEU A 12 -12.81 4.74 -8.08
CA LEU A 12 -12.24 4.13 -9.28
C LEU A 12 -10.94 4.83 -9.73
N SER A 13 -10.90 6.16 -9.71
CA SER A 13 -9.69 6.92 -10.02
C SER A 13 -8.55 6.64 -9.02
N LEU A 14 -8.88 6.57 -7.72
CA LEU A 14 -7.91 6.22 -6.68
C LEU A 14 -7.42 4.78 -6.82
N LEU A 15 -8.31 3.85 -7.18
CA LEU A 15 -7.97 2.47 -7.47
C LEU A 15 -6.99 2.36 -8.65
N ALA A 16 -7.26 3.09 -9.74
CA ALA A 16 -6.37 3.11 -10.89
C ALA A 16 -4.99 3.65 -10.51
N LEU A 17 -4.93 4.75 -9.76
CA LEU A 17 -3.68 5.33 -9.27
C LEU A 17 -2.91 4.35 -8.36
N SER A 18 -3.60 3.69 -7.43
CA SER A 18 -2.97 2.70 -6.55
C SER A 18 -2.48 1.48 -7.32
N ALA A 19 -3.24 1.00 -8.32
CA ALA A 19 -2.86 -0.15 -9.12
C ALA A 19 -1.64 0.15 -10.01
N ILE A 20 -1.57 1.36 -10.58
CA ILE A 20 -0.38 1.81 -11.31
C ILE A 20 0.82 1.87 -10.38
N GLY A 21 0.68 2.50 -9.20
CA GLY A 21 1.77 2.55 -8.22
C GLY A 21 2.22 1.17 -7.75
N PHE A 22 1.29 0.23 -7.56
CA PHE A 22 1.59 -1.16 -7.24
C PHE A 22 2.39 -1.84 -8.35
N GLY A 23 1.99 -1.67 -9.61
CA GLY A 23 2.71 -2.19 -10.76
C GLY A 23 4.11 -1.59 -10.91
N VAL A 24 4.25 -0.27 -10.72
CA VAL A 24 5.55 0.40 -10.69
C VAL A 24 6.42 -0.16 -9.56
N GLY A 25 5.88 -0.26 -8.34
CA GLY A 25 6.58 -0.84 -7.19
C GLY A 25 7.09 -2.26 -7.48
N TYR A 26 6.26 -3.11 -8.08
CA TYR A 26 6.64 -4.46 -8.48
C TYR A 26 7.82 -4.49 -9.46
N ILE A 27 7.81 -3.59 -10.46
CA ILE A 27 8.91 -3.47 -11.44
C ILE A 27 10.21 -3.03 -10.75
N LEU A 28 10.14 -2.06 -9.83
CA LEU A 28 11.31 -1.57 -9.11
C LEU A 28 11.88 -2.62 -8.15
N THR A 29 11.04 -3.29 -7.37
CA THR A 29 11.47 -4.41 -6.49
C THR A 29 12.11 -5.54 -7.31
N ASN A 30 11.59 -5.84 -8.51
CA ASN A 30 12.15 -6.88 -9.39
C ASN A 30 13.10 -6.31 -10.44
N SER A 31 13.87 -5.27 -10.09
CA SER A 31 14.77 -4.53 -11.01
C SER A 31 15.73 -5.43 -11.82
N THR A 32 16.13 -6.58 -11.27
CA THR A 32 16.97 -7.57 -11.96
C THR A 32 16.19 -8.31 -13.06
N GLN A 33 14.94 -8.70 -12.81
CA GLN A 33 14.10 -9.39 -13.80
C GLN A 33 13.75 -8.49 -14.98
N PHE A 34 13.62 -7.19 -14.73
CA PHE A 34 13.32 -6.18 -15.75
C PHE A 34 14.58 -5.60 -16.43
N ASN A 35 15.76 -6.18 -16.21
CA ASN A 35 17.05 -5.74 -16.75
C ASN A 35 17.39 -4.26 -16.44
N ILE A 36 16.91 -3.72 -15.32
CA ILE A 36 17.18 -2.33 -14.91
C ILE A 36 18.56 -2.22 -14.28
N CYS A 37 18.93 -3.17 -13.40
CA CYS A 37 20.23 -3.22 -12.73
C CYS A 37 21.20 -4.25 -13.34
N ILE A 38 20.96 -4.65 -14.59
CA ILE A 38 21.81 -5.60 -15.32
C ILE A 38 22.39 -4.92 -16.56
N ALA A 39 23.73 -4.89 -16.67
CA ALA A 39 24.41 -4.59 -17.93
C ALA A 39 25.21 -5.80 -18.40
N ASN A 40 25.14 -6.14 -19.69
CA ASN A 40 25.89 -7.24 -20.30
C ASN A 40 25.73 -8.61 -19.61
N LYS A 41 24.54 -8.91 -19.07
CA LYS A 41 24.22 -10.15 -18.32
C LYS A 41 25.03 -10.36 -17.04
N VAL A 42 25.67 -9.31 -16.52
CA VAL A 42 26.36 -9.31 -15.22
C VAL A 42 25.58 -8.38 -14.29
N VAL A 43 25.36 -8.82 -13.05
CA VAL A 43 24.76 -7.97 -12.00
C VAL A 43 25.71 -6.81 -11.77
N THR A 44 25.31 -5.63 -12.22
CA THR A 44 26.27 -4.54 -12.42
C THR A 44 26.61 -3.75 -11.17
N ASP A 45 25.74 -3.72 -10.15
CA ASP A 45 26.01 -2.98 -8.92
C ASP A 45 25.05 -3.36 -7.78
N ALA A 46 25.58 -3.70 -6.60
CA ALA A 46 24.78 -3.91 -5.39
C ALA A 46 24.08 -2.62 -4.93
N ALA A 47 24.68 -1.46 -5.21
CA ALA A 47 24.08 -0.16 -4.91
C ALA A 47 22.83 0.11 -5.76
N CYS A 48 22.80 -0.35 -7.03
CA CYS A 48 21.61 -0.25 -7.88
C CYS A 48 20.45 -1.06 -7.31
N ILE A 49 20.70 -2.34 -6.98
CA ILE A 49 19.66 -3.23 -6.42
C ILE A 49 19.12 -2.64 -5.12
N ASN A 50 20.00 -2.28 -4.18
CA ASN A 50 19.61 -1.69 -2.90
C ASN A 50 18.76 -0.42 -3.10
N PHE A 51 19.14 0.46 -4.03
CA PHE A 51 18.36 1.68 -4.30
C PHE A 51 16.95 1.35 -4.79
N TYR A 52 16.82 0.43 -5.76
CA TYR A 52 15.52 0.08 -6.34
C TYR A 52 14.64 -0.73 -5.40
N GLU A 53 15.20 -1.62 -4.57
CA GLU A 53 14.46 -2.31 -3.51
C GLU A 53 13.97 -1.32 -2.45
N ARG A 54 14.83 -0.36 -2.05
CA ARG A 54 14.51 0.66 -1.06
C ARG A 54 13.35 1.58 -1.48
N VAL A 55 13.19 1.81 -2.78
CA VAL A 55 12.07 2.59 -3.34
C VAL A 55 10.90 1.69 -3.72
N GLY A 56 11.19 0.52 -4.28
CA GLY A 56 10.23 -0.43 -4.84
C GLY A 56 9.38 -1.09 -3.78
N ASP A 57 10.00 -1.62 -2.73
CA ASP A 57 9.29 -2.35 -1.68
C ASP A 57 8.22 -1.52 -0.97
N PRO A 58 8.51 -0.31 -0.45
CA PRO A 58 7.48 0.47 0.22
C PRO A 58 6.36 0.88 -0.74
N LEU A 59 6.68 1.14 -2.01
CA LEU A 59 5.69 1.44 -3.04
C LEU A 59 4.83 0.21 -3.36
N PHE A 60 5.45 -0.97 -3.49
CA PHE A 60 4.77 -2.23 -3.76
C PHE A 60 3.82 -2.60 -2.62
N TYR A 61 4.29 -2.67 -1.37
CA TYR A 61 3.43 -3.05 -0.25
C TYR A 61 2.38 -1.98 0.07
N GLY A 62 2.78 -0.70 0.09
CA GLY A 62 1.88 0.40 0.40
C GLY A 62 0.77 0.58 -0.65
N MET A 63 1.13 0.64 -1.94
CA MET A 63 0.16 0.80 -3.02
C MET A 63 -0.65 -0.47 -3.28
N GLY A 64 -0.07 -1.65 -3.04
CA GLY A 64 -0.80 -2.92 -3.06
C GLY A 64 -1.91 -2.95 -1.99
N ALA A 65 -1.59 -2.54 -0.77
CA ALA A 65 -2.58 -2.43 0.30
C ALA A 65 -3.69 -1.42 -0.01
N LEU A 66 -3.35 -0.25 -0.56
CA LEU A 66 -4.34 0.72 -1.03
C LEU A 66 -5.22 0.16 -2.14
N THR A 67 -4.65 -0.56 -3.10
CA THR A 67 -5.38 -1.21 -4.19
C THR A 67 -6.42 -2.18 -3.63
N ILE A 68 -6.04 -3.06 -2.70
CA ILE A 68 -6.97 -3.99 -2.03
C ILE A 68 -8.11 -3.24 -1.36
N VAL A 69 -7.80 -2.18 -0.61
CA VAL A 69 -8.82 -1.41 0.11
C VAL A 69 -9.75 -0.66 -0.84
N PHE A 70 -9.23 -0.06 -1.91
CA PHE A 70 -10.07 0.61 -2.91
C PHE A 70 -10.93 -0.37 -3.71
N LEU A 71 -10.45 -1.59 -3.99
CA LEU A 71 -11.29 -2.65 -4.55
C LEU A 71 -12.48 -2.96 -3.64
N ILE A 72 -12.26 -3.11 -2.34
CA ILE A 72 -13.34 -3.33 -1.36
C ILE A 72 -14.31 -2.14 -1.33
N LEU A 73 -13.78 -0.91 -1.31
CA LEU A 73 -14.60 0.31 -1.28
C LEU A 73 -15.38 0.54 -2.57
N LEU A 74 -14.95 -0.02 -3.71
CA LEU A 74 -15.71 0.03 -4.96
C LEU A 74 -17.10 -0.62 -4.79
N PHE A 75 -17.16 -1.74 -4.07
CA PHE A 75 -18.40 -2.46 -3.76
C PHE A 75 -19.16 -1.86 -2.57
N LEU A 76 -18.45 -1.17 -1.67
CA LEU A 76 -18.99 -0.61 -0.43
C LEU A 76 -18.71 0.91 -0.31
N PRO A 77 -19.14 1.73 -1.29
CA PRO A 77 -18.76 3.14 -1.36
C PRO A 77 -19.23 3.96 -0.15
N GLN A 78 -20.32 3.55 0.50
CA GLN A 78 -20.82 4.20 1.72
C GLN A 78 -19.81 4.23 2.88
N ALA A 79 -18.84 3.32 2.91
CA ALA A 79 -17.82 3.27 3.96
C ALA A 79 -16.65 4.25 3.73
N PHE A 80 -16.55 4.84 2.53
CA PHE A 80 -15.44 5.72 2.15
C PHE A 80 -15.22 6.90 3.12
N PRO A 81 -16.24 7.64 3.60
CA PRO A 81 -16.02 8.74 4.52
C PRO A 81 -15.45 8.31 5.87
N ALA A 82 -15.85 7.14 6.38
CA ALA A 82 -15.34 6.60 7.64
C ALA A 82 -13.90 6.12 7.49
N TRP A 83 -13.61 5.38 6.41
CA TRP A 83 -12.26 4.93 6.10
C TRP A 83 -11.30 6.10 5.86
N LYS A 84 -11.71 7.16 5.15
CA LYS A 84 -10.87 8.33 4.85
C LYS A 84 -10.33 8.99 6.11
N LYS A 85 -11.12 9.05 7.20
CA LYS A 85 -10.70 9.62 8.49
C LYS A 85 -9.54 8.87 9.14
N PHE A 86 -9.46 7.56 8.90
CA PHE A 86 -8.32 6.74 9.32
C PHE A 86 -7.14 6.94 8.37
N ALA A 87 -7.39 6.84 7.07
CA ALA A 87 -6.37 6.92 6.03
C ALA A 87 -5.58 8.25 6.06
N ILE A 88 -6.23 9.38 6.38
CA ILE A 88 -5.58 10.69 6.41
C ILE A 88 -4.45 10.79 7.46
N TRP A 89 -4.52 10.00 8.52
CA TRP A 89 -3.48 9.96 9.56
C TRP A 89 -2.51 8.79 9.35
N PHE A 90 -3.05 7.62 9.00
CA PHE A 90 -2.22 6.42 8.87
C PHE A 90 -1.30 6.49 7.66
N ILE A 91 -1.77 6.98 6.50
CA ILE A 91 -0.95 6.98 5.27
C ILE A 91 0.30 7.85 5.46
N PRO A 92 0.22 9.13 5.90
CA PRO A 92 1.42 9.94 6.13
C PRO A 92 2.37 9.32 7.16
N LEU A 93 1.83 8.74 8.24
CA LEU A 93 2.63 8.07 9.26
C LEU A 93 3.39 6.87 8.69
N ALA A 94 2.71 6.02 7.91
CA ALA A 94 3.33 4.89 7.24
C ALA A 94 4.37 5.34 6.21
N THR A 95 4.10 6.40 5.43
CA THR A 95 5.07 6.96 4.48
C THR A 95 6.33 7.46 5.18
N LEU A 96 6.19 8.19 6.30
CA LEU A 96 7.35 8.64 7.08
C LEU A 96 8.14 7.45 7.62
N LEU A 97 7.45 6.44 8.17
CA LEU A 97 8.10 5.22 8.62
C LEU A 97 8.89 4.57 7.48
N PHE A 98 8.31 4.44 6.29
CA PHE A 98 8.95 3.79 5.16
C PHE A 98 10.18 4.55 4.65
N ILE A 99 10.14 5.88 4.66
CA ILE A 99 11.28 6.72 4.28
C ILE A 99 12.43 6.56 5.29
N PHE A 100 12.13 6.67 6.58
CA PHE A 100 13.15 6.81 7.62
C PHE A 100 13.59 5.50 8.29
N TYR A 101 12.94 4.35 8.02
CA TYR A 101 13.26 3.09 8.69
C TYR A 101 14.62 2.51 8.26
N PRO A 102 15.66 2.48 9.10
CA PRO A 102 17.01 2.10 8.66
C PRO A 102 17.13 0.63 8.26
N ASP A 103 18.13 0.31 7.44
CA ASP A 103 18.51 -1.09 7.21
C ASP A 103 19.26 -1.63 8.44
N PRO A 104 18.98 -2.88 8.87
CA PRO A 104 19.67 -3.47 10.01
C PRO A 104 21.17 -3.64 9.71
N GLY A 105 22.02 -3.23 10.66
CA GLY A 105 23.46 -3.37 10.54
C GLY A 105 23.94 -4.81 10.70
N SER A 106 25.14 -5.12 10.19
CA SER A 106 25.78 -6.44 10.37
C SER A 106 26.06 -6.69 11.86
N GLY A 107 25.19 -7.46 12.52
CA GLY A 107 25.24 -7.72 13.96
C GLY A 107 23.94 -7.43 14.71
N ASP A 108 22.95 -6.83 14.05
CA ASP A 108 21.62 -6.65 14.61
C ASP A 108 20.73 -7.86 14.32
N TYR A 109 20.54 -8.71 15.33
CA TYR A 109 19.74 -9.94 15.23
C TYR A 109 18.25 -9.72 15.56
N PHE A 110 17.87 -8.54 16.07
CA PHE A 110 16.53 -8.29 16.59
C PHE A 110 15.74 -7.27 15.76
N SER A 111 16.41 -6.41 15.00
CA SER A 111 15.73 -5.48 14.10
C SER A 111 15.23 -6.19 12.84
N PRO A 112 13.92 -6.09 12.52
CA PRO A 112 13.39 -6.65 11.29
C PRO A 112 13.93 -5.92 10.07
N TYR A 113 14.08 -6.64 8.96
CA TYR A 113 14.42 -6.02 7.68
C TYR A 113 13.28 -5.08 7.23
N PRO A 114 13.59 -3.97 6.53
CA PRO A 114 12.60 -2.99 6.09
C PRO A 114 11.44 -3.63 5.33
N GLU A 115 11.72 -4.58 4.45
CA GLU A 115 10.70 -5.32 3.71
C GLU A 115 9.66 -5.97 4.63
N GLN A 116 10.09 -6.57 5.75
CA GLN A 116 9.19 -7.20 6.72
C GLN A 116 8.31 -6.15 7.40
N VAL A 117 8.89 -5.00 7.78
CA VAL A 117 8.15 -3.88 8.35
C VAL A 117 7.12 -3.35 7.36
N PHE A 118 7.49 -3.18 6.09
CA PHE A 118 6.58 -2.69 5.05
C PHE A 118 5.42 -3.66 4.82
N ARG A 119 5.70 -4.97 4.78
CA ARG A 119 4.69 -6.03 4.73
C ARG A 119 3.73 -5.96 5.93
N TRP A 120 4.25 -5.90 7.15
CA TRP A 120 3.44 -5.91 8.37
C TRP A 120 2.57 -4.65 8.50
N VAL A 121 3.15 -3.47 8.24
CA VAL A 121 2.42 -2.19 8.29
C VAL A 121 1.33 -2.16 7.24
N SER A 122 1.61 -2.66 6.03
CA SER A 122 0.62 -2.76 4.95
C SER A 122 -0.47 -3.78 5.26
N GLY A 123 -0.12 -4.93 5.85
CA GLY A 123 -1.08 -5.91 6.33
C GLY A 123 -1.99 -5.37 7.43
N LEU A 124 -1.42 -4.67 8.41
CA LEU A 124 -2.16 -4.00 9.49
C LEU A 124 -3.11 -2.94 8.91
N TYR A 125 -2.66 -2.17 7.93
CA TYR A 125 -3.49 -1.19 7.25
C TYR A 125 -4.73 -1.80 6.60
N VAL A 126 -4.55 -2.91 5.86
CA VAL A 126 -5.68 -3.63 5.24
C VAL A 126 -6.63 -4.17 6.31
N LEU A 127 -6.10 -4.78 7.38
CA LEU A 127 -6.90 -5.34 8.46
C LEU A 127 -7.74 -4.27 9.18
N VAL A 128 -7.14 -3.14 9.54
CA VAL A 128 -7.86 -2.03 10.18
C VAL A 128 -8.88 -1.41 9.22
N SER A 129 -8.53 -1.27 7.94
CA SER A 129 -9.45 -0.77 6.90
C SER A 129 -10.67 -1.69 6.76
N LEU A 130 -10.49 -3.01 6.77
CA LEU A 130 -11.57 -3.99 6.73
C LEU A 130 -12.51 -3.87 7.95
N ILE A 131 -11.96 -3.69 9.15
CA ILE A 131 -12.75 -3.49 10.37
C ILE A 131 -13.60 -2.22 10.25
N ILE A 132 -13.01 -1.12 9.77
CA ILE A 132 -13.72 0.16 9.61
C ILE A 132 -14.83 0.04 8.56
N VAL A 133 -14.54 -0.58 7.41
CA VAL A 133 -15.53 -0.77 6.34
C VAL A 133 -16.68 -1.62 6.84
N THR A 134 -16.39 -2.76 7.47
CA THR A 134 -17.40 -3.68 8.01
C THR A 134 -18.31 -3.00 9.04
N ARG A 135 -17.72 -2.30 10.02
CA ARG A 135 -18.48 -1.56 11.04
C ARG A 135 -19.36 -0.47 10.43
N SER A 136 -18.85 0.23 9.42
CA SER A 136 -19.57 1.31 8.73
C SER A 136 -20.78 0.77 7.96
N VAL A 137 -20.63 -0.38 7.30
CA VAL A 137 -21.72 -1.05 6.60
C VAL A 137 -22.79 -1.54 7.58
N ILE A 138 -22.40 -2.15 8.71
CA ILE A 138 -23.35 -2.63 9.72
C ILE A 138 -24.16 -1.47 10.32
N ARG A 139 -23.50 -0.38 10.75
CA ARG A 139 -24.19 0.80 11.29
C ARG A 139 -25.15 1.44 10.28
N GLY A 140 -24.74 1.52 9.02
CA GLY A 140 -25.59 2.04 7.94
C GLY A 140 -26.80 1.16 7.59
N ARG A 141 -26.80 -0.13 7.98
CA ARG A 141 -28.00 -0.99 7.88
C ARG A 141 -28.96 -0.77 9.05
N ILE A 142 -28.43 -0.58 10.27
CA ILE A 142 -29.23 -0.41 11.50
C ILE A 142 -29.98 0.94 11.51
N GLN A 143 -29.41 1.99 10.91
CA GLN A 143 -30.02 3.32 10.83
C GLN A 143 -31.11 3.48 9.75
N LYS A 144 -31.49 2.41 9.04
CA LYS A 144 -32.66 2.41 8.17
C LYS A 144 -33.88 1.90 8.95
N PRO A 145 -34.87 2.76 9.29
CA PRO A 145 -36.20 2.27 9.62
C PRO A 145 -36.84 1.57 8.43
#